data_AF-A0A6B3CXA4-F1
#
_entry.id   AF-A0A6B3CXA4-F1
#
_cell.length_a   1.000
_cell.length_b   1.000
_cell.length_c   1.000
_cell.angle_alpha   90.00
_cell.angle_beta   90.00
_cell.angle_gamma   90.00
#
_symmetry.space_group_name_H-M   'P 1'
#
loop_
_entity.id
_entity.type
_entity.pdbx_description
1 polymer ?
#
loop_
_entity_poly.entity_id
_entity_poly.type
_entity_poly.pdbx_seq_one_letter_code
_entity_poly.pdbx_strand_id
1 'polypeptide(L)'
;MAVIDFGLTSFPDDAAWHLQISGSLESATMGALLLLINERNTVTATAFENAGKPRQIDRLVLSAVYADAARLMVEHSLSHEDFSDESDYPEDSLGATMLSLFDRLFPDQPITDIRLRQRQSPSLFASDLQAAVKIFEVS
;
A
#
# COMPACT_ATOMS: atom_id res chain seq x y z
N MET A 1 -10.72 2.46 6.23
CA MET A 1 -10.42 3.80 5.68
C MET A 1 -11.20 4.83 6.47
N ALA A 2 -10.63 6.01 6.71
CA ALA A 2 -11.33 7.15 7.28
C ALA A 2 -11.00 8.43 6.48
N VAL A 3 -11.95 9.36 6.43
CA VAL A 3 -11.76 10.71 5.86
C VAL A 3 -11.68 11.68 7.03
N ILE A 4 -10.61 12.48 7.11
CA ILE A 4 -10.35 13.40 8.22
C ILE A 4 -9.70 14.70 7.74
N ASP A 5 -9.79 15.78 8.53
CA ASP A 5 -9.04 17.01 8.32
C ASP A 5 -7.59 16.88 8.81
N PHE A 6 -6.62 16.85 7.89
CA PHE A 6 -5.20 16.78 8.28
C PHE A 6 -4.72 18.04 9.00
N GLY A 7 -5.34 19.20 8.76
CA GLY A 7 -5.04 20.44 9.48
C GLY A 7 -5.45 20.43 10.96
N LEU A 8 -6.13 19.38 11.41
CA LEU A 8 -6.43 19.09 12.83
C LEU A 8 -5.56 17.97 13.41
N THR A 9 -4.52 17.55 12.68
CA THR A 9 -3.61 16.46 13.06
C THR A 9 -2.14 16.90 13.01
N SER A 10 -1.21 15.97 13.16
CA SER A 10 0.22 16.20 12.93
C SER A 10 0.68 15.93 11.49
N PHE A 11 -0.22 15.50 10.60
CA PHE A 11 0.12 15.26 9.19
C PHE A 11 0.20 16.59 8.42
N PRO A 12 1.01 16.67 7.35
CA PRO A 12 1.06 17.88 6.53
C PRO A 12 -0.31 18.22 5.93
N ASP A 13 -0.75 19.48 6.10
CA ASP A 13 -2.06 19.98 5.65
C ASP A 13 -2.36 19.69 4.17
N ASP A 14 -1.33 19.72 3.32
CA ASP A 14 -1.44 19.54 1.87
C ASP A 14 -1.27 18.08 1.40
N ALA A 15 -0.95 17.14 2.31
CA ALA A 15 -0.85 15.73 1.96
C ALA A 15 -2.23 15.16 1.61
N ALA A 16 -2.31 14.36 0.55
CA ALA A 16 -3.58 13.87 0.05
C ALA A 16 -4.11 12.63 0.82
N TRP A 17 -3.21 11.77 1.28
CA TRP A 17 -3.52 10.58 2.07
C TRP A 17 -2.36 10.22 2.99
N HIS A 18 -2.63 9.34 3.95
CA HIS A 18 -1.63 8.69 4.79
C HIS A 18 -2.03 7.22 4.99
N LEU A 19 -1.10 6.29 4.78
CA LEU A 19 -1.28 4.90 5.15
C LEU A 19 -0.57 4.64 6.47
N GLN A 20 -1.35 4.37 7.51
CA GLN A 20 -0.84 3.91 8.78
C GLN A 20 -0.78 2.38 8.78
N ILE A 21 0.40 1.84 9.06
CA ILE A 21 0.64 0.42 9.33
C ILE A 21 1.06 0.30 10.80
N SER A 22 0.36 -0.50 11.58
CA SER A 22 0.55 -0.61 13.04
C SER A 22 0.47 -2.07 13.50
N GLY A 23 1.10 -2.37 14.62
CA GLY A 23 1.19 -3.73 15.14
C GLY A 23 2.31 -4.55 14.47
N SER A 24 2.30 -5.86 14.73
CA SER A 24 3.18 -6.83 14.10
C SER A 24 2.52 -7.48 12.88
N LEU A 25 3.29 -8.22 12.08
CA LEU A 25 2.75 -9.02 10.98
C LEU A 25 1.72 -10.07 11.47
N GLU A 26 1.78 -10.49 12.73
CA GLU A 26 0.81 -11.38 13.38
C GLU A 26 -0.53 -10.70 13.71
N SER A 27 -0.60 -9.37 13.66
CA SER A 27 -1.78 -8.61 14.08
C SER A 27 -2.89 -8.69 13.04
N ALA A 28 -4.15 -8.65 13.49
CA ALA A 28 -5.31 -8.65 12.59
C ALA A 28 -5.26 -7.46 11.61
N THR A 29 -5.36 -7.74 10.31
CA THR A 29 -5.21 -6.75 9.23
C THR A 29 -6.14 -5.56 9.40
N MET A 30 -7.40 -5.83 9.76
CA MET A 30 -8.45 -4.80 9.84
C MET A 30 -8.16 -3.71 10.87
N GLY A 31 -7.34 -3.99 11.88
CA GLY A 31 -6.86 -2.99 12.86
C GLY A 31 -5.45 -2.50 12.60
N ALA A 32 -4.66 -3.22 11.81
CA ALA A 32 -3.26 -2.93 11.52
C ALA A 32 -3.06 -1.97 10.35
N LEU A 33 -4.02 -1.91 9.41
CA LEU A 33 -3.98 -1.03 8.24
C LEU A 33 -5.09 0.02 8.28
N LEU A 34 -4.69 1.29 8.34
CA LEU A 34 -5.62 2.41 8.27
C LEU A 34 -5.19 3.40 7.19
N LEU A 35 -5.93 3.40 6.08
CA LEU A 35 -5.85 4.45 5.07
C LEU A 35 -6.66 5.67 5.53
N LEU A 36 -5.98 6.79 5.71
CA LEU A 36 -6.55 8.10 6.03
C LEU A 36 -6.53 8.97 4.78
N ILE A 37 -7.69 9.53 4.43
CA ILE A 37 -7.84 10.47 3.31
C ILE A 37 -8.03 11.87 3.86
N ASN A 38 -7.26 12.82 3.36
CA ASN A 38 -7.37 14.22 3.78
C ASN A 38 -8.58 14.88 3.11
N GLU A 39 -9.57 15.33 3.88
CA GLU A 39 -10.76 16.00 3.35
C GLU A 39 -10.44 17.33 2.66
N ARG A 40 -9.34 17.99 3.04
CA ARG A 40 -8.89 19.24 2.40
C ARG A 40 -8.42 19.00 0.97
N ASN A 41 -7.92 17.81 0.67
CA ASN A 41 -7.60 17.42 -0.70
C ASN A 41 -8.87 16.93 -1.40
N THR A 42 -9.68 17.87 -1.89
CA THR A 42 -11.00 17.59 -2.46
C THR A 42 -10.95 16.63 -3.65
N VAL A 43 -9.86 16.64 -4.43
CA VAL A 43 -9.64 15.70 -5.55
C VAL A 43 -9.60 14.26 -5.04
N THR A 44 -8.84 14.01 -3.98
CA THR A 44 -8.70 12.66 -3.39
C THR A 44 -9.96 12.26 -2.62
N ALA A 45 -10.50 13.15 -1.78
CA ALA A 45 -11.73 12.89 -1.04
C ALA A 45 -12.89 12.54 -1.97
N THR A 46 -13.12 13.34 -3.02
CA THR A 46 -14.18 13.09 -4.02
C THR A 46 -13.98 11.77 -4.76
N ALA A 47 -12.73 11.37 -5.04
CA ALA A 47 -12.45 10.10 -5.71
C ALA A 47 -12.87 8.90 -4.84
N PHE A 48 -12.62 8.97 -3.53
CA PHE A 48 -13.05 7.94 -2.58
C PHE A 48 -14.55 7.95 -2.30
N GLU A 49 -15.19 9.14 -2.27
CA GLU A 49 -16.65 9.25 -2.21
C GLU A 49 -17.33 8.58 -3.42
N ASN A 50 -16.75 8.75 -4.61
CA ASN A 50 -17.27 8.20 -5.87
C ASN A 50 -16.77 6.77 -6.15
N ALA A 51 -16.09 6.09 -5.23
CA ALA A 51 -15.46 4.80 -5.49
C ALA A 51 -16.44 3.70 -5.96
N GLY A 52 -17.73 3.79 -5.60
CA GLY A 52 -18.76 2.88 -6.10
C GLY A 52 -19.14 3.06 -7.57
N LYS A 53 -18.91 4.26 -8.15
CA LYS A 53 -19.13 4.57 -9.56
C LYS A 53 -18.16 5.67 -10.03
N PRO A 54 -16.86 5.36 -10.15
CA PRO A 54 -15.83 6.38 -10.32
C PRO A 54 -15.85 6.96 -11.75
N ARG A 55 -15.72 8.28 -11.84
CA ARG A 55 -15.43 8.98 -13.10
C ARG A 55 -14.00 8.66 -13.54
N GLN A 56 -13.63 9.07 -14.76
CA GLN A 56 -12.28 8.83 -15.27
C GLN A 56 -11.19 9.40 -14.35
N ILE A 57 -11.35 10.63 -13.86
CA ILE A 57 -10.40 11.24 -12.92
C ILE A 57 -10.34 10.48 -11.59
N ASP A 58 -11.49 10.02 -11.08
CA ASP A 58 -11.55 9.29 -9.82
C ASP A 58 -10.79 7.95 -9.93
N ARG A 59 -10.88 7.27 -11.08
CA ARG A 59 -10.12 6.04 -11.35
C ARG A 59 -8.61 6.26 -11.34
N LEU A 60 -8.14 7.37 -11.90
CA LEU A 60 -6.71 7.72 -11.90
C LEU A 60 -6.23 7.99 -10.48
N VAL A 61 -7.00 8.74 -9.70
CA VAL A 61 -6.68 9.05 -8.31
C VAL A 61 -6.68 7.78 -7.46
N LEU A 62 -7.73 6.97 -7.54
CA LEU A 62 -7.80 5.69 -6.83
C LEU A 62 -6.64 4.79 -7.20
N SER A 63 -6.32 4.67 -8.50
CA SER A 63 -5.16 3.89 -8.98
C SER A 63 -3.85 4.38 -8.35
N ALA A 64 -3.64 5.70 -8.26
CA ALA A 64 -2.46 6.26 -7.63
C ALA A 64 -2.39 5.93 -6.13
N VAL A 65 -3.50 6.04 -5.40
CA VAL A 65 -3.53 5.72 -3.96
C VAL A 65 -3.33 4.23 -3.72
N TYR A 66 -3.95 3.35 -4.51
CA TYR A 66 -3.73 1.91 -4.42
C TYR A 66 -2.27 1.54 -4.72
N ALA A 67 -1.67 2.14 -5.75
CA ALA A 67 -0.28 1.92 -6.10
C ALA A 67 0.68 2.34 -4.98
N ASP A 68 0.47 3.52 -4.38
CA ASP A 68 1.29 3.99 -3.27
C ASP A 68 1.09 3.16 -2.00
N ALA A 69 -0.15 2.79 -1.67
CA ALA A 69 -0.44 1.92 -0.53
C ALA A 69 0.24 0.54 -0.70
N ALA A 70 0.13 -0.08 -1.86
CA ALA A 70 0.81 -1.34 -2.17
C ALA A 70 2.34 -1.20 -2.05
N ARG A 71 2.91 -0.10 -2.54
CA ARG A 71 4.34 0.19 -2.42
C ARG A 71 4.78 0.28 -0.95
N LEU A 72 4.06 1.05 -0.13
CA LEU A 72 4.36 1.21 1.30
C LEU A 72 4.23 -0.12 2.06
N MET A 73 3.21 -0.92 1.73
CA MET A 73 2.99 -2.25 2.29
C MET A 73 4.14 -3.22 1.97
N VAL A 74 4.59 -3.25 0.71
CA VAL A 74 5.74 -4.06 0.27
C VAL A 74 7.02 -3.62 0.98
N GLU A 75 7.32 -2.33 0.99
CA GLU A 75 8.51 -1.78 1.65
C GLU A 75 8.52 -2.07 3.15
N HIS A 76 7.38 -1.93 3.82
CA HIS A 76 7.21 -2.26 5.23
C HIS A 76 7.49 -3.74 5.50
N SER A 77 6.97 -4.63 4.66
CA SER A 77 7.17 -6.07 4.82
C SER A 77 8.64 -6.47 4.64
N LEU A 78 9.34 -5.92 3.63
CA LEU A 78 10.75 -6.22 3.39
C LEU A 78 11.68 -5.74 4.51
N SER A 79 11.25 -4.72 5.27
CA SER A 79 11.99 -4.23 6.43
C SER A 79 11.98 -5.21 7.62
N HIS A 80 11.06 -6.17 7.63
CA HIS A 80 11.05 -7.28 8.59
C HIS A 80 11.91 -8.43 8.04
N GLU A 81 12.97 -8.79 8.76
CA GLU A 81 13.90 -9.84 8.31
C GLU A 81 13.24 -11.22 8.28
N ASP A 82 12.30 -11.47 9.19
CA ASP A 82 11.57 -12.75 9.32
C ASP A 82 10.44 -12.92 8.30
N PHE A 83 10.18 -11.92 7.46
CA PHE A 83 9.18 -12.01 6.39
C PHE A 83 9.75 -12.81 5.20
N SER A 84 9.19 -13.98 4.91
CA SER A 84 9.72 -14.90 3.90
C SER A 84 8.61 -15.73 3.28
N ASP A 85 8.92 -16.43 2.20
CA ASP A 85 7.97 -17.32 1.51
C ASP A 85 7.48 -18.49 2.40
N GLU A 86 8.24 -18.82 3.46
CA GLU A 86 7.92 -19.88 4.41
C GLU A 86 7.19 -19.37 5.66
N SER A 87 6.92 -18.06 5.77
CA SER A 87 6.27 -17.48 6.93
C SER A 87 4.80 -17.94 7.03
N ASP A 88 4.44 -18.55 8.16
CA ASP A 88 3.09 -19.03 8.44
C ASP A 88 2.35 -18.03 9.35
N TYR A 89 1.71 -17.04 8.73
CA TYR A 89 0.94 -16.03 9.45
C TYR A 89 -0.52 -16.46 9.62
N PRO A 90 -1.20 -16.06 10.72
CA PRO A 90 -2.62 -16.31 10.90
C PRO A 90 -3.45 -15.79 9.73
N GLU A 91 -4.55 -16.49 9.42
CA GLU A 91 -5.53 -16.00 8.46
C GLU A 91 -6.04 -14.61 8.87
N ASP A 92 -6.29 -13.73 7.89
CA ASP A 92 -6.65 -12.33 8.08
C ASP A 92 -5.63 -11.46 8.85
N SER A 93 -4.43 -11.95 9.13
CA SER A 93 -3.33 -11.15 9.68
C SER A 93 -2.68 -10.25 8.64
N LEU A 94 -1.99 -9.22 9.14
CA LEU A 94 -1.23 -8.30 8.30
C LEU A 94 -0.23 -9.08 7.44
N GLY A 95 0.50 -10.03 8.00
CA GLY A 95 1.48 -10.86 7.31
C GLY A 95 0.86 -11.68 6.19
N ALA A 96 -0.28 -12.33 6.41
CA ALA A 96 -1.00 -13.07 5.38
C ALA A 96 -1.47 -12.16 4.22
N THR A 97 -1.93 -10.96 4.55
CA THR A 97 -2.30 -9.93 3.56
C THR A 97 -1.08 -9.47 2.75
N MET A 98 0.07 -9.28 3.40
CA MET A 98 1.31 -8.88 2.75
C MET A 98 1.85 -9.98 1.83
N LEU A 99 1.84 -11.24 2.26
CA LEU A 99 2.21 -12.39 1.40
C LEU A 99 1.34 -12.44 0.15
N SER A 100 0.01 -12.34 0.31
CA SER A 100 -0.92 -12.31 -0.82
C SER A 100 -0.67 -11.15 -1.77
N LEU A 101 -0.26 -9.99 -1.25
CA LEU A 101 0.13 -8.84 -2.07
C LEU A 101 1.43 -9.11 -2.84
N PHE A 102 2.42 -9.73 -2.19
CA PHE A 102 3.69 -10.11 -2.82
C PHE A 102 3.48 -11.08 -3.98
N ASP A 103 2.72 -12.16 -3.77
CA ASP A 103 2.42 -13.15 -4.79
C ASP A 103 1.76 -12.53 -6.03
N ARG A 104 0.92 -11.52 -5.81
CA ARG A 104 0.25 -10.79 -6.89
C ARG A 104 1.20 -9.86 -7.66
N LEU A 105 2.11 -9.18 -6.97
CA LEU A 105 2.99 -8.18 -7.57
C LEU A 105 4.24 -8.79 -8.21
N PHE A 106 4.77 -9.86 -7.61
CA PHE A 106 6.01 -10.50 -8.00
C PHE A 106 5.78 -12.01 -8.18
N PRO A 107 4.92 -12.41 -9.15
CA PRO A 107 4.67 -13.82 -9.39
C PRO A 107 5.99 -14.54 -9.71
N ASP A 108 6.15 -15.73 -9.12
CA ASP A 108 7.30 -16.62 -9.31
C ASP A 108 8.66 -16.05 -8.84
N GLN A 109 8.68 -14.94 -8.07
CA GLN A 109 9.90 -14.39 -7.49
C GLN A 109 9.90 -14.57 -5.97
N PRO A 110 10.92 -15.22 -5.39
CA PRO A 110 10.97 -15.41 -3.94
C PRO A 110 11.22 -14.07 -3.23
N ILE A 111 10.62 -13.90 -2.06
CA ILE A 111 10.74 -12.68 -1.23
C ILE A 111 12.21 -12.35 -0.94
N THR A 112 13.06 -13.37 -0.79
CA THR A 112 14.51 -13.23 -0.56
C THR A 112 15.23 -12.51 -1.70
N ASP A 113 14.88 -12.80 -2.96
CA ASP A 113 15.45 -12.16 -4.14
C ASP A 113 14.98 -10.71 -4.27
N ILE A 114 13.70 -10.45 -4.00
CA ILE A 114 13.14 -9.09 -3.99
C ILE A 114 13.83 -8.25 -2.90
N ARG A 115 14.02 -8.80 -1.70
CA ARG A 115 14.76 -8.14 -0.61
C ARG A 115 16.20 -7.88 -1.00
N LEU A 116 16.88 -8.84 -1.63
CA LEU A 116 18.25 -8.66 -2.10
C LEU A 116 18.32 -7.52 -3.12
N ARG A 117 17.37 -7.44 -4.07
CA ARG A 117 17.27 -6.36 -5.05
C ARG A 117 17.02 -5.02 -4.39
N GLN A 118 16.13 -4.95 -3.41
CA GLN A 118 15.88 -3.73 -2.62
C GLN A 118 17.18 -3.22 -1.97
N ARG A 119 17.99 -4.11 -1.40
CA ARG A 119 19.25 -3.76 -0.71
C ARG A 119 20.39 -3.42 -1.68
N GLN A 120 20.54 -4.15 -2.78
CA GLN A 120 21.66 -4.00 -3.71
C GLN A 120 21.39 -3.01 -4.85
N SER A 121 20.13 -2.80 -5.22
CA SER A 121 19.73 -2.00 -6.38
C SER A 121 18.38 -1.31 -6.11
N PRO A 122 18.30 -0.40 -5.11
CA PRO A 122 17.06 0.23 -4.68
C PRO A 122 16.32 0.97 -5.81
N SER A 123 17.06 1.61 -6.74
CA SER A 123 16.45 2.29 -7.89
C SER A 123 15.77 1.32 -8.88
N LEU A 124 16.36 0.14 -9.08
CA LEU A 124 15.77 -0.90 -9.92
C LEU A 124 14.53 -1.50 -9.22
N PHE A 125 14.65 -1.84 -7.93
CA PHE A 125 13.52 -2.30 -7.13
C PHE A 125 12.34 -1.31 -7.17
N ALA A 126 12.59 -0.01 -7.00
CA ALA A 126 11.54 1.00 -7.06
C ALA A 126 10.85 1.05 -8.43
N SER A 127 11.61 0.86 -9.51
CA SER A 127 11.07 0.83 -10.89
C SER A 127 10.26 -0.45 -11.14
N ASP A 128 10.76 -1.61 -10.71
CA ASP A 128 10.07 -2.90 -10.80
C ASP A 128 8.74 -2.85 -10.04
N LEU A 129 8.75 -2.33 -8.81
CA LEU A 129 7.55 -2.19 -7.99
C LEU A 129 6.55 -1.21 -8.60
N GLN A 130 7.01 -0.08 -9.14
CA GLN A 130 6.15 0.86 -9.86
C GLN A 130 5.49 0.23 -11.09
N ALA A 131 6.22 -0.62 -11.82
CA ALA A 131 5.65 -1.39 -12.93
C ALA A 131 4.64 -2.44 -12.44
N ALA A 132 4.94 -3.16 -11.36
CA ALA A 132 4.10 -4.21 -10.81
C ALA A 132 2.74 -3.72 -10.30
N VAL A 133 2.68 -2.51 -9.72
CA VAL A 133 1.42 -1.91 -9.23
C VAL A 133 0.51 -1.40 -10.34
N LYS A 134 0.98 -1.37 -11.60
CA LYS A 134 0.17 -1.02 -12.79
C LYS A 134 -0.61 0.27 -12.65
N ILE A 135 0.04 1.28 -12.07
CA ILE A 135 -0.56 2.61 -11.92
C ILE A 135 -0.97 3.13 -13.31
N PHE A 136 -2.21 3.64 -13.40
CA PHE A 136 -2.87 4.10 -14.63
C PHE A 136 -3.38 3.03 -15.61
N GLU A 137 -3.28 1.74 -15.31
CA GLU A 137 -3.83 0.65 -16.15
C GLU A 137 -5.16 0.09 -15.62
N VAL A 138 -5.70 0.66 -14.55
CA VAL A 138 -6.91 0.16 -13.89
C VAL A 138 -8.14 0.43 -14.76
N SER A 139 -8.68 -0.65 -15.34
CA SER A 139 -9.86 -0.70 -16.23
C SER A 139 -11.18 -0.62 -15.47
#